data_AF-A0A1X7VUP0-F1
#
_entry.id   AF-A0A1X7VUP0-F1
#
_cell.length_a   1.000
_cell.length_b   1.000
_cell.length_c   1.000
_cell.angle_alpha   90.00
_cell.angle_beta   90.00
_cell.angle_gamma   90.00
#
_symmetry.space_group_name_H-M   'P 1'
#
loop_
_entity.id
_entity.type
_entity.pdbx_description
1 polymer ?
#
loop_
_entity_poly.entity_id
_entity_poly.type
_entity_poly.pdbx_seq_one_letter_code
_entity_poly.pdbx_strand_id
1 'polypeptide(L)'
;MFMKFGGNAVCTDSTHRTNIYDYHLVTILVLDNFGEGISVAWFVLNCKNAAVLPQFLLKVKEKCGNIKTKVFMSDVADNFYNALKTVSTISETKN
;
A
#
# COMPACT_ATOMS: atom_id res chain seq x y z
N MET A 1 -8.22 -9.88 -6.40
CA MET A 1 -8.89 -8.90 -5.53
C MET A 1 -8.41 -7.48 -5.77
N PHE A 2 -7.09 -7.23 -5.81
CA PHE A 2 -6.57 -5.87 -6.05
C PHE A 2 -7.11 -5.20 -7.32
N MET A 3 -7.07 -5.88 -8.47
CA MET A 3 -7.61 -5.34 -9.74
C MET A 3 -9.12 -5.09 -9.73
N LYS A 4 -9.84 -5.80 -8.87
CA LYS A 4 -11.30 -5.71 -8.79
C LYS A 4 -11.75 -4.56 -7.88
N PHE A 5 -11.03 -4.34 -6.79
CA PHE A 5 -11.48 -3.47 -5.69
C PHE A 5 -10.55 -2.28 -5.41
N GLY A 6 -9.30 -2.32 -5.86
CA GLY A 6 -8.30 -1.27 -5.63
C GLY A 6 -8.64 0.08 -6.29
N GLY A 7 -9.66 0.14 -7.14
CA GLY A 7 -10.16 1.38 -7.72
C GLY A 7 -10.85 2.30 -6.70
N ASN A 8 -11.42 1.74 -5.63
CA ASN A 8 -12.17 2.52 -4.65
C ASN A 8 -11.26 3.11 -3.57
N ALA A 9 -10.66 2.23 -2.76
CA ALA A 9 -9.73 2.62 -1.72
C ALA A 9 -8.60 1.59 -1.62
N VAL A 10 -7.38 2.09 -1.48
CA VAL A 10 -6.19 1.29 -1.17
C VAL A 10 -5.64 1.80 0.16
N CYS A 11 -5.47 0.89 1.11
CA CYS A 11 -4.92 1.19 2.42
C CYS A 11 -3.59 0.45 2.59
N THR A 12 -2.63 1.07 3.26
CA THR A 12 -1.39 0.41 3.65
C THR A 12 -1.18 0.54 5.14
N ASP A 13 -0.97 -0.59 5.80
CA ASP A 13 -0.70 -0.67 7.22
C ASP A 13 0.66 -1.32 7.46
N SER A 14 1.37 -0.89 8.51
CA SER A 14 2.60 -1.54 8.95
C SER A 14 2.44 -2.10 10.35
N THR A 15 2.31 -3.42 10.43
CA THR A 15 2.28 -4.14 11.69
C THR A 15 3.71 -4.35 12.19
N HIS A 16 3.98 -3.88 13.41
CA HIS A 16 5.29 -3.99 14.08
C HIS A 16 5.26 -5.07 15.17
N ARG A 17 6.44 -5.50 15.66
CA ARG A 17 6.55 -6.50 16.74
C ARG A 17 5.79 -7.80 16.45
N THR A 18 5.79 -8.22 15.19
CA THR A 18 5.11 -9.46 14.75
C THR A 18 5.92 -10.72 15.06
N ASN A 19 7.21 -10.58 15.39
CA ASN A 19 8.09 -11.67 15.77
C ASN A 19 9.20 -11.20 16.73
N ILE A 20 9.96 -12.16 17.26
CA ILE A 20 11.07 -11.94 18.22
C ILE A 20 12.26 -11.15 17.64
N TYR A 21 12.30 -10.96 16.32
CA TYR A 21 13.35 -10.27 15.60
C TYR A 21 12.92 -8.88 15.11
N ASP A 22 11.73 -8.41 15.53
CA ASP A 22 11.14 -7.11 15.19
C ASP A 22 11.08 -6.80 13.68
N TYR A 23 10.80 -7.81 12.85
CA TYR A 23 10.47 -7.54 11.46
C TYR A 23 9.12 -6.82 11.35
N HIS A 24 9.05 -5.90 10.40
CA HIS A 24 7.84 -5.19 10.04
C HIS A 24 7.11 -5.95 8.94
N LEU A 25 5.79 -6.11 9.10
CA LEU A 25 4.90 -6.59 8.05
C LEU A 25 4.13 -5.39 7.50
N VAL A 26 4.34 -5.08 6.23
CA VAL A 26 3.52 -4.11 5.50
C VAL A 26 2.45 -4.86 4.73
N THR A 27 1.20 -4.45 4.92
CA THR A 27 0.04 -5.05 4.25
C THR A 27 -0.63 -4.01 3.38
N ILE A 28 -0.95 -4.38 2.13
CA ILE A 28 -1.87 -3.61 1.29
C ILE A 28 -3.27 -4.19 1.45
N LEU A 29 -4.23 -3.33 1.75
CA LEU A 29 -5.64 -3.65 1.84
C LEU A 29 -6.43 -2.89 0.79
N VAL A 30 -7.50 -3.51 0.29
CA VAL A 30 -8.52 -2.85 -0.54
C VAL A 30 -9.88 -3.04 0.09
N LEU A 31 -10.78 -2.09 -0.11
CA LEU A 31 -12.16 -2.20 0.34
C LEU A 31 -13.00 -2.89 -0.72
N ASP A 32 -13.74 -3.91 -0.33
CA ASP A 32 -14.74 -4.52 -1.18
C ASP A 32 -16.02 -3.67 -1.30
N ASN A 33 -17.06 -4.22 -1.92
CA ASN A 33 -18.32 -3.50 -2.12
C ASN A 33 -19.16 -3.33 -0.84
N PHE A 34 -18.84 -4.06 0.23
CA PHE A 34 -19.50 -3.98 1.53
C PHE A 34 -18.71 -3.10 2.52
N GLY A 35 -17.56 -2.57 2.09
CA GLY A 35 -16.67 -1.77 2.93
C GLY A 35 -15.73 -2.60 3.80
N GLU A 36 -15.63 -3.91 3.55
CA GLU A 36 -14.72 -4.78 4.28
C GLU A 36 -13.30 -4.69 3.70
N GLY A 37 -12.31 -4.62 4.60
CA GLY A 37 -10.90 -4.60 4.23
C GLY A 37 -10.39 -5.98 3.86
N ILE A 38 -9.93 -6.14 2.62
CA ILE A 38 -9.31 -7.37 2.11
C ILE A 38 -7.82 -7.13 1.91
N SER A 39 -6.98 -7.91 2.58
CA SER A 39 -5.53 -7.92 2.34
C SER A 39 -5.22 -8.56 0.97
N VAL A 40 -4.39 -7.89 0.18
CA VAL A 40 -4.11 -8.29 -1.22
C VAL A 40 -2.63 -8.41 -1.55
N ALA A 41 -1.76 -7.84 -0.72
CA ALA A 41 -0.32 -7.97 -0.84
C ALA A 41 0.33 -7.79 0.53
N TRP A 42 1.45 -8.48 0.73
CA TRP A 42 2.22 -8.47 1.96
C TRP A 42 3.68 -8.28 1.66
N PHE A 43 4.37 -7.57 2.55
CA PHE A 43 5.80 -7.35 2.45
C PHE A 43 6.46 -7.40 3.83
N VAL A 44 7.43 -8.29 3.99
CA VAL A 44 8.17 -8.46 5.24
C VAL A 44 9.51 -7.74 5.13
N LEU A 45 9.80 -6.90 6.11
CA LEU A 45 10.95 -5.99 6.14
C LEU A 45 11.72 -6.19 7.43
N ASN A 46 13.04 -6.31 7.34
CA ASN A 46 13.93 -6.27 8.52
C ASN A 46 14.37 -4.84 8.90
N CYS A 47 14.02 -3.84 8.08
CA CYS A 47 14.47 -2.47 8.27
C CYS A 47 13.40 -1.47 7.86
N LYS A 48 13.35 -0.33 8.55
CA LYS A 48 12.48 0.82 8.21
C LYS A 48 13.09 1.69 7.12
N ASN A 49 13.78 1.10 6.14
CA ASN A 49 14.43 1.90 5.10
C ASN A 49 13.40 2.38 4.07
N ALA A 50 13.29 3.71 3.94
CA ALA A 50 12.42 4.42 3.01
C ALA A 50 12.52 3.93 1.55
N ALA A 51 13.68 3.39 1.17
CA ALA A 51 13.95 2.99 -0.21
C ALA A 51 13.29 1.67 -0.63
N VAL A 52 12.92 0.79 0.30
CA VAL A 52 12.48 -0.58 -0.03
C VAL A 52 10.99 -0.64 -0.38
N LEU A 53 10.19 0.22 0.24
CA LEU A 53 8.76 0.28 0.00
C LEU A 53 8.38 0.73 -1.44
N PRO A 54 9.03 1.76 -2.05
CA PRO A 54 8.84 2.06 -3.46
C PRO A 54 9.09 0.85 -4.36
N GLN A 55 10.13 0.05 -4.07
CA GLN A 55 10.42 -1.16 -4.85
C GLN A 55 9.29 -2.18 -4.75
N PHE A 56 8.73 -2.37 -3.55
CA PHE A 56 7.56 -3.22 -3.36
C PHE A 56 6.34 -2.73 -4.16
N LEU A 57 6.00 -1.44 -4.07
CA LEU A 57 4.88 -0.87 -4.83
C LEU A 57 5.10 -0.93 -6.34
N LEU A 58 6.35 -0.77 -6.82
CA LEU A 58 6.71 -0.99 -8.22
C LEU A 58 6.43 -2.42 -8.66
N LYS A 59 6.78 -3.42 -7.84
CA LYS A 59 6.46 -4.83 -8.13
C LYS A 59 4.97 -5.12 -8.15
N VAL A 60 4.20 -4.47 -7.27
CA VAL A 60 2.73 -4.54 -7.33
C VAL A 60 2.21 -3.94 -8.64
N LYS A 61 2.73 -2.77 -9.06
CA LYS A 61 2.39 -2.13 -10.33
C LYS A 61 2.79 -2.95 -11.56
N GLU A 62 3.96 -3.59 -11.57
CA GLU A 62 4.37 -4.49 -12.66
C GLU A 62 3.39 -5.66 -12.83
N LYS A 63 2.88 -6.21 -11.71
CA LYS A 63 1.94 -7.35 -11.71
C LYS A 63 0.49 -6.95 -11.98
N CYS A 64 0.06 -5.80 -11.48
CA CYS A 64 -1.33 -5.36 -11.51
C CYS A 64 -1.58 -4.23 -12.52
N GLY A 65 -0.55 -3.69 -13.16
CA GLY A 65 -0.67 -2.51 -13.99
C GLY A 65 -0.89 -1.23 -13.18
N ASN A 66 -1.34 -0.17 -13.86
CA ASN A 66 -1.45 1.16 -13.26
C ASN A 66 -2.57 1.20 -12.21
N ILE A 67 -2.20 1.57 -10.98
CA ILE A 67 -3.12 1.67 -9.85
C ILE A 67 -3.80 3.04 -9.92
N LYS A 68 -5.08 3.06 -10.32
CA LYS A 68 -5.94 4.24 -10.24
C LYS A 68 -6.91 4.05 -9.08
N THR A 69 -6.59 4.62 -7.92
CA THR A 69 -7.44 4.55 -6.72
C THR A 69 -8.00 5.93 -6.40
N LYS A 70 -9.25 6.01 -5.91
CA LYS A 70 -9.86 7.27 -5.49
C LYS A 70 -9.33 7.73 -4.13
N VAL A 71 -9.13 6.78 -3.22
CA VAL A 71 -8.68 7.04 -1.86
C VAL A 71 -7.45 6.20 -1.58
N PHE A 72 -6.41 6.84 -1.08
CA PHE A 72 -5.26 6.14 -0.53
C PHE A 72 -5.08 6.51 0.94
N MET A 73 -4.97 5.50 1.81
CA MET A 73 -4.76 5.68 3.24
C MET A 73 -3.48 4.96 3.67
N SER A 74 -2.63 5.64 4.42
CA SER A 74 -1.41 5.07 4.97
C SER A 74 -1.13 5.66 6.34
N ASP A 75 -0.55 4.85 7.22
CA ASP A 75 0.09 5.39 8.42
C ASP A 75 1.21 6.34 8.01
N VAL A 76 1.21 7.51 8.65
CA VAL A 76 2.01 8.69 8.30
C VAL A 76 3.48 8.43 8.60
N ALA A 77 4.14 7.72 7.69
CA ALA A 77 5.58 7.82 7.48
C ALA A 77 5.77 8.45 6.10
N ASP A 78 6.48 9.58 6.04
CA ASP A 78 6.72 10.39 4.83
C ASP A 78 7.16 9.56 3.60
N ASN A 79 7.73 8.39 3.86
CA ASN A 79 8.20 7.42 2.89
C ASN A 79 7.06 6.78 2.08
N PHE A 80 5.89 6.53 2.67
CA PHE A 80 4.76 5.88 1.99
C PHE A 80 4.14 6.78 0.93
N TYR A 81 3.90 8.05 1.28
CA TYR A 81 3.28 9.01 0.38
C TYR A 81 4.19 9.34 -0.83
N ASN A 82 5.49 9.49 -0.60
CA ASN A 82 6.45 9.77 -1.68
C ASN A 82 6.66 8.56 -2.62
N ALA A 83 6.73 7.35 -2.06
CA ALA A 83 6.77 6.11 -2.84
C ALA A 83 5.51 5.93 -3.68
N LEU A 84 4.35 6.33 -3.15
CA LEU A 84 3.10 6.20 -3.84
C LEU A 84 2.96 7.19 -5.01
N LYS A 85 3.41 8.45 -4.84
CA LYS A 85 3.37 9.47 -5.91
C LYS A 85 4.12 9.02 -7.18
N THR A 86 5.20 8.28 -7.01
CA THR A 86 5.99 7.77 -8.15
C THR A 86 5.31 6.59 -8.85
N VAL A 87 4.42 5.87 -8.17
CA VAL A 87 3.76 4.66 -8.69
C VAL A 87 2.34 4.94 -9.19
N SER A 88 1.64 5.90 -8.60
CA SER A 88 0.19 6.13 -8.76
C SER A 88 -0.11 7.45 -9.47
N THR A 89 -1.08 7.43 -10.38
CA THR A 89 -1.69 8.67 -10.91
C THR A 89 -2.83 9.04 -9.99
N ILE A 90 -2.55 9.74 -8.90
CA ILE A 90 -3.57 10.18 -7.94
C ILE A 90 -4.36 11.30 -8.64
N SER A 91 -5.65 11.11 -8.88
CA SER A 91 -6.54 12.22 -9.24
C SER A 91 -6.66 13.11 -8.01
N GLU A 92 -6.20 14.35 -8.11
CA GLU A 92 -6.21 15.34 -7.04
C GLU A 92 -7.52 15.32 -6.24
N THR A 93 -7.40 15.15 -4.92
CA THR A 93 -8.48 15.45 -3.99
C THR A 93 -8.79 16.93 -4.12
N LYS A 94 -9.98 17.26 -4.65
CA LYS A 94 -10.51 18.62 -4.52
C LYS A 94 -10.72 18.87 -3.02
N ASN A 95 -10.01 19.88 -2.51
CA ASN A 95 -10.25 20.49 -1.20
C ASN A 95 -11.71 20.95 -1.05
#